data_AF-A0A3C0TNB0-F1
#
_entry.id   AF-A0A3C0TNB0-F1
#
_cell.length_a   1.000
_cell.length_b   1.000
_cell.length_c   1.000
_cell.angle_alpha   90.00
_cell.angle_beta   90.00
_cell.angle_gamma   90.00
#
_symmetry.space_group_name_H-M   'P 1'
#
loop_
_entity.id
_entity.type
_entity.pdbx_description
1 polymer ?
#
loop_
_entity_poly.entity_id
_entity_poly.type
_entity_poly.pdbx_seq_one_letter_code
_entity_poly.pdbx_strand_id
1 'polypeptide(L)'
;MRYGIAALGMFFILMSAALPAPVCADEKEEKKQYLYQWTDGKGNMHIVNDMGSVPEQYRSGARRLETPKERTGDDTRRDSPTQRGRYAPAPSSGVNDAAGRAQWQKKLGTAKQRLARAEARYRSLEEEKNTLLRAWGSPALAPVASRMRSEEIDKELVKAQKEIDEARNMIDVVIPEQARKAGVPPGWLRE
;
A
#
# COMPACT_ATOMS: atom_id res chain seq x y z
N MET A 1 21.64 -36.33 42.57
CA MET A 1 22.97 -36.77 42.07
C MET A 1 23.59 -35.54 41.41
N ARG A 2 24.43 -34.75 42.09
CA ARG A 2 25.88 -34.91 42.35
C ARG A 2 26.77 -34.91 41.09
N TYR A 3 27.32 -33.72 40.82
CA TYR A 3 28.70 -33.32 40.44
C TYR A 3 29.49 -33.91 39.25
N GLY A 4 30.20 -32.99 38.56
CA GLY A 4 31.49 -33.17 37.88
C GLY A 4 31.89 -31.85 37.16
N ILE A 5 32.63 -30.90 37.78
CA ILE A 5 34.10 -30.78 37.93
C ILE A 5 34.80 -30.81 36.55
N ALA A 6 35.15 -29.67 35.94
CA ALA A 6 36.31 -28.76 36.15
C ALA A 6 37.66 -29.28 35.60
N ALA A 7 38.28 -28.49 34.70
CA ALA A 7 39.73 -28.33 34.45
C ALA A 7 39.88 -27.26 33.34
N LEU A 8 40.21 -25.99 33.62
CA LEU A 8 41.53 -25.41 33.94
C LEU A 8 42.66 -25.89 33.01
N GLY A 9 43.05 -25.02 32.10
CA GLY A 9 44.24 -25.16 31.26
C GLY A 9 44.78 -23.78 30.89
N MET A 10 45.58 -23.22 31.81
CA MET A 10 46.34 -21.99 31.62
C MET A 10 47.66 -22.35 30.90
N PHE A 11 47.94 -21.75 29.75
CA PHE A 11 49.29 -21.75 29.19
C PHE A 11 49.64 -20.36 28.66
N PHE A 12 50.70 -19.81 29.23
CA PHE A 12 51.30 -18.50 28.99
C PHE A 12 52.53 -18.72 28.12
N ILE A 13 52.65 -18.11 26.94
CA ILE A 13 53.95 -17.82 26.30
C ILE A 13 53.90 -16.45 25.58
N LEU A 14 54.62 -15.52 26.20
CA LEU A 14 55.52 -14.47 25.70
C LEU A 14 55.55 -14.01 24.22
N MET A 15 55.44 -12.68 24.10
CA MET A 15 56.29 -11.75 23.32
C MET A 15 56.44 -11.95 21.80
N SER A 16 55.89 -11.01 21.04
CA SER A 16 56.65 -10.30 20.01
C SER A 16 56.06 -8.91 19.76
N ALA A 17 56.86 -7.90 20.06
CA ALA A 17 56.65 -6.54 19.62
C ALA A 17 56.91 -6.46 18.12
N ALA A 18 55.93 -5.97 17.38
CA ALA A 18 56.14 -5.42 16.05
C ALA A 18 55.22 -4.20 15.93
N LEU A 19 55.82 -3.01 15.92
CA LEU A 19 55.17 -1.79 15.46
C LEU A 19 55.15 -1.82 13.92
N PRO A 20 53.99 -1.79 13.26
CA PRO A 20 53.88 -1.26 11.92
C PRO A 20 53.54 0.23 11.96
N ALA A 21 54.24 0.97 11.11
CA ALA A 21 54.18 2.39 10.85
C ALA A 21 52.76 2.86 10.36
N PRO A 22 52.52 4.17 10.21
CA PRO A 22 51.19 4.74 10.05
C PRO A 22 50.63 4.37 8.68
N VAL A 23 49.62 3.50 8.66
CA VAL A 23 48.88 3.22 7.44
C VAL A 23 47.80 4.27 7.30
N CYS A 24 47.94 4.99 6.18
CA CYS A 24 47.10 6.03 5.63
C CYS A 24 45.63 5.98 6.05
N ALA A 25 45.10 7.18 6.31
CA ALA A 25 43.68 7.45 6.34
C ALA A 25 42.99 6.72 5.20
N ASP A 26 42.12 5.78 5.57
CA ASP A 26 41.15 5.16 4.69
C ASP A 26 40.18 6.28 4.30
N GLU A 27 40.52 6.99 3.22
CA GLU A 27 39.59 7.83 2.46
C GLU A 27 38.49 6.88 1.97
N LYS A 28 37.49 6.67 2.83
CA LYS A 28 36.25 6.03 2.43
C LYS A 28 35.64 6.91 1.36
N GLU A 29 35.93 6.58 0.10
CA GLU A 29 35.21 7.09 -1.06
C GLU A 29 33.72 6.96 -0.75
N GLU A 30 33.08 8.10 -0.47
CA GLU A 30 31.64 8.19 -0.38
C GLU A 30 31.09 7.84 -1.75
N LYS A 31 30.77 6.56 -1.96
CA LYS A 31 30.06 6.10 -3.15
C LYS A 31 28.69 6.76 -3.17
N LYS A 32 28.63 7.93 -3.82
CA LYS A 32 27.40 8.68 -4.09
C LYS A 32 26.47 7.74 -4.85
N GLN A 33 25.35 7.37 -4.23
CA GLN A 33 24.30 6.62 -4.90
C GLN A 33 23.38 7.62 -5.60
N TYR A 34 23.34 7.51 -6.92
CA TYR A 34 22.49 8.32 -7.76
C TYR A 34 21.21 7.55 -8.08
N LEU A 35 20.06 8.19 -7.87
CA LEU A 35 18.77 7.75 -8.35
C LEU A 35 18.37 8.63 -9.53
N TYR A 36 17.90 8.02 -10.61
CA TYR A 36 17.41 8.70 -11.79
C TYR A 36 15.89 8.61 -11.83
N GLN A 37 15.25 9.76 -11.96
CA GLN A 37 13.80 9.88 -11.99
C GLN A 37 13.34 10.47 -13.33
N TRP A 38 12.37 9.84 -13.98
CA TRP A 38 11.70 10.41 -15.16
C TRP A 38 10.21 10.09 -15.18
N THR A 39 9.47 10.84 -15.99
CA THR A 39 8.05 10.61 -16.25
C THR A 39 7.88 10.11 -17.68
N ASP A 40 7.20 8.99 -17.86
CA ASP A 40 6.92 8.45 -19.20
C ASP A 40 5.82 9.25 -19.93
N GLY A 41 5.60 8.96 -21.22
CA GLY A 41 4.57 9.62 -22.03
C GLY A 41 3.13 9.33 -21.58
N LYS A 42 2.93 8.40 -20.64
CA LYS A 42 1.65 8.09 -20.00
C LYS A 42 1.49 8.79 -18.65
N GLY A 43 2.48 9.56 -18.21
CA GLY A 43 2.49 10.26 -16.93
C GLY A 43 2.94 9.42 -15.73
N ASN A 44 3.45 8.20 -15.93
CA ASN A 44 3.96 7.39 -14.82
C ASN A 44 5.38 7.80 -14.47
N MET A 45 5.64 7.91 -13.17
CA MET A 45 6.94 8.26 -12.62
C MET A 45 7.76 7.00 -12.35
N HIS A 46 8.96 6.93 -12.91
CA HIS A 46 9.90 5.83 -12.73
C HIS A 46 11.14 6.33 -11.99
N ILE A 47 11.65 5.51 -11.07
CA ILE A 47 12.87 5.78 -10.31
C ILE A 47 13.78 4.55 -10.43
N VAL A 48 15.01 4.74 -10.87
CA VAL A 48 16.00 3.67 -11.05
C VAL A 48 17.36 4.08 -10.51
N ASN A 49 18.16 3.10 -10.11
CA ASN A 49 19.51 3.32 -9.57
C ASN A 49 20.60 3.39 -10.66
N ASP A 50 20.22 3.21 -11.93
CA ASP A 50 21.14 3.14 -13.06
C ASP A 50 20.62 3.96 -14.25
N MET A 51 21.47 4.80 -14.81
CA MET A 51 21.14 5.64 -15.98
C MET A 51 20.87 4.79 -17.23
N GLY A 52 21.47 3.61 -17.34
CA GLY A 52 21.23 2.66 -18.45
C GLY A 52 19.78 2.18 -18.49
N SER A 53 19.13 2.10 -17.33
CA SER A 53 17.73 1.69 -17.17
C SER A 53 16.72 2.77 -17.58
N VAL A 54 17.17 4.01 -17.82
CA VAL A 54 16.34 5.09 -18.34
C VAL A 54 16.26 4.98 -19.88
N PRO A 55 15.05 4.85 -20.46
CA PRO A 55 14.88 4.84 -21.92
C PRO A 55 15.45 6.11 -22.55
N GLU A 56 16.11 5.98 -23.70
CA GLU A 56 16.88 7.05 -24.33
C GLU A 56 16.09 8.35 -24.53
N GLN A 57 14.83 8.22 -24.96
CA GLN A 57 13.88 9.31 -25.14
C GLN A 57 13.59 10.15 -23.87
N TYR A 58 13.87 9.62 -22.68
CA TYR A 58 13.66 10.31 -21.40
C TYR A 58 14.95 10.71 -20.70
N ARG A 59 16.13 10.35 -21.24
CA ARG A 59 17.43 10.64 -20.60
C ARG A 59 17.72 12.14 -20.48
N SER A 60 17.28 12.94 -21.44
CA SER A 60 17.46 14.40 -21.44
C SER A 60 16.57 15.13 -20.42
N GLY A 61 15.46 14.50 -19.99
CA GLY A 61 14.54 15.05 -18.98
C GLY A 61 14.65 14.40 -17.60
N ALA A 62 15.48 13.37 -17.45
CA ALA A 62 15.64 12.64 -16.21
C ALA A 62 16.35 13.50 -15.15
N ARG A 63 15.78 13.56 -13.94
CA ARG A 63 16.38 14.25 -12.79
C ARG A 63 17.29 13.28 -12.03
N ARG A 64 18.53 13.71 -11.77
CA ARG A 64 19.47 12.99 -10.91
C ARG A 64 19.25 13.42 -9.46
N LEU A 65 18.90 12.47 -8.61
CA LEU A 65 18.78 12.62 -7.16
C LEU A 65 20.03 12.03 -6.51
N GLU A 66 20.72 12.82 -5.71
CA GLU A 66 21.82 12.34 -4.88
C GLU A 66 21.23 11.92 -3.53
N THR A 67 21.40 10.65 -3.15
CA THR A 67 21.01 10.21 -1.81
C THR A 67 22.23 10.15 -0.91
N PRO A 68 22.31 10.98 0.15
CA PRO A 68 23.22 10.72 1.25
C PRO A 68 22.80 9.41 1.91
N LYS A 69 23.74 8.46 2.02
CA LYS A 69 23.50 7.15 2.64
C LYS A 69 23.10 7.34 4.10
N GLU A 70 21.81 7.20 4.39
CA GLU A 70 21.25 7.27 5.74
C GLU A 70 21.84 6.12 6.59
N ARG A 71 22.59 6.48 7.63
CA ARG A 71 23.06 5.54 8.64
C ARG A 71 21.86 5.14 9.50
N THR A 72 21.49 3.87 9.43
CA THR A 72 20.60 3.22 10.40
C THR A 72 21.23 3.33 11.79
N GLY A 73 20.53 3.96 12.74
CA GLY A 73 21.02 4.08 14.12
C GLY A 73 20.21 5.06 14.98
N ASP A 74 19.18 4.49 15.60
CA ASP A 74 18.60 4.74 16.93
C ASP A 74 18.75 6.09 17.69
N ASP A 75 17.63 6.43 18.34
CA ASP A 75 17.42 7.28 19.52
C ASP A 75 17.92 8.74 19.54
N THR A 76 17.00 9.69 19.76
CA THR A 76 16.88 10.52 21.00
C THR A 76 16.10 11.81 20.68
N ARG A 77 15.07 12.07 21.48
CA ARG A 77 14.41 13.39 21.64
C ARG A 77 15.44 14.51 21.79
N ARG A 78 15.29 15.61 21.03
CA ARG A 78 15.53 16.97 21.55
C ARG A 78 14.85 18.04 20.69
N ASP A 79 14.12 18.89 21.38
CA ASP A 79 13.43 20.09 20.91
C ASP A 79 14.33 21.14 20.26
N SER A 80 13.68 21.94 19.41
CA SER A 80 13.89 23.38 19.11
C SER A 80 14.36 23.71 17.69
N PRO A 81 14.10 24.93 17.19
CA PRO A 81 12.83 25.67 17.22
C PRO A 81 12.48 26.23 15.82
N THR A 82 11.21 26.59 15.63
CA THR A 82 10.67 27.53 14.63
C THR A 82 11.58 27.91 13.44
N GLN A 83 11.49 27.15 12.35
CA GLN A 83 11.68 27.71 11.03
C GLN A 83 10.30 27.79 10.38
N ARG A 84 9.78 29.02 10.25
CA ARG A 84 8.75 29.38 9.26
C ARG A 84 9.34 29.12 7.87
N GLY A 85 9.50 27.85 7.52
CA GLY A 85 9.76 27.39 6.18
C GLY A 85 8.43 27.51 5.46
N ARG A 86 8.39 28.39 4.46
CA ARG A 86 7.38 28.41 3.42
C ARG A 86 6.88 26.99 3.18
N TYR A 87 5.61 26.73 3.46
CA TYR A 87 4.90 25.74 2.67
C TYR A 87 5.06 26.24 1.24
N ALA A 88 6.05 25.70 0.53
CA ALA A 88 5.99 25.69 -0.91
C ALA A 88 4.64 25.02 -1.19
N PRO A 89 3.66 25.73 -1.78
CA PRO A 89 2.48 25.02 -2.27
C PRO A 89 3.04 23.92 -3.16
N ALA A 90 2.70 22.67 -2.84
CA ALA A 90 2.92 21.56 -3.75
C ALA A 90 2.54 22.06 -5.15
N PRO A 91 3.36 21.84 -6.19
CA PRO A 91 3.04 22.35 -7.51
C PRO A 91 1.67 21.80 -7.88
N SER A 92 0.66 22.67 -7.79
CA SER A 92 -0.68 22.41 -8.26
C SER A 92 -0.50 22.09 -9.72
N SER A 93 -0.80 20.85 -10.11
CA SER A 93 -0.76 20.41 -11.48
C SER A 93 -2.00 20.98 -12.15
N GLY A 94 -2.09 22.31 -12.19
CA GLY A 94 -3.29 23.12 -12.40
C GLY A 94 -3.90 23.04 -13.80
N VAL A 95 -3.43 22.11 -14.63
CA VAL A 95 -4.01 21.81 -15.95
C VAL A 95 -4.50 20.35 -16.03
N ASN A 96 -4.10 19.46 -15.10
CA ASN A 96 -4.56 18.07 -15.02
C ASN A 96 -5.36 17.72 -13.74
N ASP A 97 -5.50 18.67 -12.81
CA ASP A 97 -6.19 18.43 -11.53
C ASP A 97 -7.68 18.13 -11.71
N ALA A 98 -8.37 18.85 -12.60
CA ALA A 98 -9.80 18.65 -12.83
C ALA A 98 -10.11 17.29 -13.50
N ALA A 99 -9.31 16.92 -14.51
CA ALA A 99 -9.47 15.65 -15.21
C ALA A 99 -9.12 14.46 -14.29
N GLY A 100 -8.04 14.57 -13.51
CA GLY A 100 -7.67 13.58 -12.50
C GLY A 100 -8.77 13.42 -11.44
N ARG A 101 -9.29 14.54 -10.90
CA ARG A 101 -10.40 14.54 -9.95
C ARG A 101 -11.64 13.83 -10.50
N ALA A 102 -12.04 14.17 -11.72
CA ALA A 102 -13.19 13.55 -12.37
C ALA A 102 -13.03 12.03 -12.53
N GLN A 103 -11.83 11.55 -12.84
CA GLN A 103 -11.56 10.11 -12.93
C GLN A 103 -11.72 9.40 -11.58
N TRP A 104 -11.19 9.98 -10.50
CA TRP A 104 -11.32 9.41 -9.16
C TRP A 104 -12.76 9.46 -8.63
N GLN A 105 -13.45 10.58 -8.83
CA GLN A 105 -14.88 10.70 -8.53
C GLN A 105 -15.71 9.68 -9.32
N LYS A 106 -15.41 9.47 -10.61
CA LYS A 106 -16.08 8.44 -11.43
C LYS A 106 -15.83 7.03 -10.90
N LYS A 107 -14.61 6.69 -10.49
CA LYS A 107 -14.29 5.40 -9.87
C LYS A 107 -15.07 5.19 -8.58
N LEU A 108 -15.08 6.19 -7.70
CA LEU A 108 -15.82 6.15 -6.44
C LEU A 108 -17.33 6.05 -6.68
N GLY A 109 -17.87 6.84 -7.61
CA GLY A 109 -19.28 6.80 -8.00
C GLY A 109 -19.68 5.43 -8.56
N THR A 110 -18.82 4.81 -9.37
CA THR A 110 -19.05 3.45 -9.90
C THR A 110 -19.05 2.41 -8.78
N ALA A 111 -18.13 2.51 -7.81
CA ALA A 111 -18.10 1.61 -6.66
C ALA A 111 -19.33 1.78 -5.77
N LYS A 112 -19.74 3.02 -5.47
CA LYS A 112 -20.99 3.34 -4.75
C LYS A 112 -22.23 2.80 -5.47
N GLN A 113 -22.28 2.93 -6.80
CA GLN A 113 -23.39 2.38 -7.59
C GLN A 113 -23.41 0.85 -7.52
N ARG A 114 -22.26 0.18 -7.58
CA ARG A 114 -22.17 -1.27 -7.42
C ARG A 114 -22.66 -1.70 -6.04
N LEU A 115 -22.24 -1.01 -4.98
CA LEU A 115 -22.71 -1.26 -3.62
C LEU A 115 -24.23 -1.14 -3.53
N ALA A 116 -24.81 -0.03 -3.99
CA ALA A 116 -26.25 0.20 -3.95
C ALA A 116 -27.05 -0.87 -4.70
N ARG A 117 -26.56 -1.31 -5.87
CA ARG A 117 -27.19 -2.39 -6.65
C ARG A 117 -27.12 -3.73 -5.92
N ALA A 118 -25.97 -4.07 -5.34
CA ALA A 118 -25.79 -5.31 -4.59
C ALA A 118 -26.69 -5.34 -3.34
N GLU A 119 -26.77 -4.23 -2.59
CA GLU A 119 -27.66 -4.08 -1.44
C GLU A 119 -29.15 -4.15 -1.81
N ALA A 120 -29.54 -3.60 -2.96
CA ALA A 120 -30.91 -3.73 -3.46
C ALA A 120 -31.24 -5.18 -3.81
N ARG A 121 -30.33 -5.88 -4.50
CA ARG A 121 -30.49 -7.30 -4.85
C ARG A 121 -30.57 -8.18 -3.59
N TYR A 122 -29.68 -7.97 -2.62
CA TYR A 122 -29.70 -8.69 -1.36
C TYR A 122 -31.06 -8.55 -0.66
N ARG A 123 -31.57 -7.32 -0.53
CA ARG A 123 -32.90 -7.07 0.07
C ARG A 123 -34.03 -7.78 -0.68
N SER A 124 -34.03 -7.73 -2.01
CA SER A 124 -35.06 -8.43 -2.80
C SER A 124 -35.03 -9.95 -2.62
N LEU A 125 -33.83 -10.54 -2.53
CA LEU A 125 -33.67 -11.98 -2.30
C LEU A 125 -34.13 -12.38 -0.90
N GLU A 126 -33.83 -11.55 0.10
CA GLU A 126 -34.28 -11.76 1.47
C GLU A 126 -35.80 -11.66 1.61
N GLU A 127 -36.43 -10.71 0.92
CA GLU A 127 -37.89 -10.59 0.83
C GLU A 127 -38.52 -11.82 0.15
N GLU A 128 -37.94 -12.29 -0.96
CA GLU A 128 -38.41 -13.49 -1.65
C GLU A 128 -38.31 -14.73 -0.76
N LYS A 129 -37.16 -14.90 -0.08
CA LYS A 129 -36.96 -15.99 0.89
C LYS A 129 -37.97 -15.93 2.03
N ASN A 130 -38.19 -14.75 2.60
CA ASN A 130 -39.17 -14.55 3.67
C ASN A 130 -40.59 -14.84 3.19
N THR A 131 -40.91 -14.53 1.93
CA THR A 131 -42.21 -14.84 1.33
C THR A 131 -42.42 -16.35 1.20
N LEU A 132 -41.40 -17.09 0.73
CA LEU A 132 -41.44 -18.55 0.67
C LEU A 132 -41.57 -19.16 2.08
N LEU A 133 -40.83 -18.63 3.06
CA LEU A 133 -40.89 -19.12 4.44
C LEU A 133 -42.27 -18.88 5.06
N ARG A 134 -42.90 -17.73 4.82
CA ARG A 134 -44.27 -17.46 5.30
C ARG A 134 -45.31 -18.35 4.63
N ALA A 135 -45.14 -18.66 3.34
CA ALA A 135 -46.10 -19.47 2.60
C ALA A 135 -46.17 -20.92 3.12
N TRP A 136 -45.04 -21.49 3.55
CA TRP A 136 -44.95 -22.91 3.92
C TRP A 136 -44.63 -23.17 5.39
N GLY A 137 -44.24 -22.14 6.16
CA GLY A 137 -43.87 -22.21 7.58
C GLY A 137 -42.54 -22.92 7.86
N SER A 138 -42.25 -24.00 7.12
CA SER A 138 -41.00 -24.76 7.20
C SER A 138 -40.58 -25.24 5.81
N PRO A 139 -39.28 -25.18 5.46
CA PRO A 139 -38.76 -25.75 4.21
C PRO A 139 -39.08 -27.25 4.06
N ALA A 140 -39.22 -28.00 5.16
CA ALA A 140 -39.50 -29.43 5.13
C ALA A 140 -40.90 -29.77 4.61
N LEU A 141 -41.87 -28.86 4.79
CA LEU A 141 -43.25 -29.02 4.33
C LEU A 141 -43.47 -28.44 2.93
N ALA A 142 -42.48 -27.73 2.39
CA ALA A 142 -42.59 -27.05 1.10
C ALA A 142 -42.48 -28.04 -0.09
N PRO A 143 -43.19 -27.77 -1.21
CA PRO A 143 -43.01 -28.50 -2.45
C PRO A 143 -41.55 -28.52 -2.90
N VAL A 144 -41.14 -29.57 -3.64
CA VAL A 144 -39.75 -29.73 -4.11
C VAL A 144 -39.27 -28.50 -4.88
N ALA A 145 -40.11 -27.94 -5.76
CA ALA A 145 -39.78 -26.72 -6.50
C ALA A 145 -39.49 -25.51 -5.59
N SER A 146 -40.26 -25.35 -4.50
CA SER A 146 -40.05 -24.26 -3.53
C SER A 146 -38.76 -24.44 -2.73
N ARG A 147 -38.41 -25.68 -2.37
CA ARG A 147 -37.12 -25.99 -1.72
C ARG A 147 -35.94 -25.66 -2.63
N MET A 148 -35.99 -26.11 -3.88
CA MET A 148 -34.95 -25.79 -4.88
C MET A 148 -34.83 -24.27 -5.08
N ARG A 149 -35.95 -23.54 -5.11
CA ARG A 149 -35.92 -22.08 -5.20
C ARG A 149 -35.28 -21.43 -3.97
N SER A 150 -35.61 -21.91 -2.76
CA SER A 150 -34.98 -21.42 -1.52
C SER A 150 -33.47 -21.66 -1.51
N GLU A 151 -33.01 -22.84 -1.92
CA GLU A 151 -31.57 -23.15 -2.01
C GLU A 151 -30.86 -22.25 -3.03
N GLU A 152 -31.51 -21.93 -4.15
CA GLU A 152 -30.98 -20.99 -5.13
C GLU A 152 -30.89 -19.57 -4.56
N ILE A 153 -31.94 -19.11 -3.88
CA ILE A 153 -31.93 -17.82 -3.20
C ILE A 153 -30.80 -17.75 -2.15
N ASP A 154 -30.54 -18.83 -1.42
CA ASP A 154 -29.44 -18.88 -0.45
C ASP A 154 -28.07 -18.72 -1.11
N LYS A 155 -27.84 -19.37 -2.25
CA LYS A 155 -26.61 -19.19 -3.04
C LYS A 155 -26.49 -17.76 -3.55
N GLU A 156 -27.58 -17.18 -4.03
CA GLU A 156 -27.63 -15.82 -4.56
C GLU A 156 -27.43 -14.78 -3.45
N LEU A 157 -27.92 -15.01 -2.24
CA LEU A 157 -27.66 -14.17 -1.06
C LEU A 157 -26.19 -14.15 -0.70
N VAL A 158 -25.52 -15.31 -0.69
CA VAL A 158 -24.07 -15.39 -0.45
C VAL A 158 -23.29 -14.62 -1.52
N LYS A 159 -23.66 -14.75 -2.80
CA LYS A 159 -23.03 -13.99 -3.89
C LYS A 159 -23.26 -12.49 -3.72
N ALA A 160 -24.48 -12.06 -3.44
CA ALA A 160 -24.82 -10.66 -3.23
C ALA A 160 -24.07 -10.07 -2.02
N GLN A 161 -23.95 -10.81 -0.92
CA GLN A 161 -23.17 -10.39 0.24
C GLN A 161 -21.69 -10.21 -0.10
N LYS A 162 -21.10 -11.15 -0.85
CA LYS A 162 -19.72 -11.02 -1.33
C LYS A 162 -19.54 -9.78 -2.21
N GLU A 163 -20.49 -9.49 -3.11
CA GLU A 163 -20.47 -8.28 -3.94
C GLU A 163 -20.55 -6.99 -3.10
N ILE A 164 -21.34 -6.99 -2.02
CA ILE A 164 -21.42 -5.89 -1.05
C ILE A 164 -20.06 -5.68 -0.39
N ASP A 165 -19.46 -6.74 0.15
CA ASP A 165 -18.18 -6.67 0.86
C ASP A 165 -17.04 -6.21 -0.05
N GLU A 166 -16.99 -6.71 -1.28
CA GLU A 166 -16.06 -6.26 -2.30
C GLU A 166 -16.24 -4.78 -2.64
N ALA A 167 -17.49 -4.32 -2.81
CA ALA A 167 -17.77 -2.93 -3.12
C ALA A 167 -17.42 -1.99 -1.96
N ARG A 168 -17.67 -2.40 -0.70
CA ARG A 168 -17.24 -1.67 0.50
C ARG A 168 -15.73 -1.59 0.59
N ASN A 169 -15.03 -2.71 0.41
CA ASN A 169 -13.57 -2.73 0.37
C ASN A 169 -13.00 -1.80 -0.73
N MET A 170 -13.66 -1.74 -1.89
CA MET A 170 -13.26 -0.81 -2.95
C MET A 170 -13.39 0.65 -2.52
N ILE A 171 -14.48 1.01 -1.84
CA ILE A 171 -14.75 2.38 -1.38
C ILE A 171 -13.83 2.78 -0.23
N ASP A 172 -13.66 1.90 0.76
CA ASP A 172 -13.00 2.23 2.03
C ASP A 172 -11.49 2.05 1.99
N VAL A 173 -11.01 1.07 1.20
CA VAL A 173 -9.60 0.66 1.19
C VAL A 173 -8.95 0.91 -0.17
N VAL A 174 -9.44 0.27 -1.23
CA VAL A 174 -8.71 0.20 -2.50
C VAL A 174 -8.62 1.55 -3.20
N ILE A 175 -9.74 2.26 -3.36
CA ILE A 175 -9.75 3.56 -4.05
C ILE A 175 -8.94 4.61 -3.26
N PRO A 176 -9.11 4.76 -1.93
CA PRO A 176 -8.30 5.71 -1.15
C PRO A 176 -6.80 5.38 -1.15
N GLU A 177 -6.41 4.11 -1.06
CA GLU A 177 -5.00 3.70 -1.16
C GLU A 177 -4.41 3.98 -2.54
N GLN A 178 -5.14 3.66 -3.62
CA GLN A 178 -4.71 3.96 -4.99
C GLN A 178 -4.58 5.47 -5.23
N ALA A 179 -5.52 6.26 -4.69
CA ALA A 179 -5.47 7.71 -4.78
C ALA A 179 -4.24 8.28 -4.05
N ARG A 180 -3.95 7.80 -2.84
CA ARG A 180 -2.74 8.18 -2.09
C ARG A 180 -1.46 7.84 -2.84
N LYS A 181 -1.37 6.63 -3.39
CA LYS A 181 -0.22 6.19 -4.21
C LYS A 181 -0.03 7.05 -5.47
N ALA A 182 -1.12 7.56 -6.03
CA ALA A 182 -1.10 8.46 -7.18
C ALA A 182 -0.88 9.95 -6.80
N GLY A 183 -0.62 10.28 -5.53
CA GLY A 183 -0.40 11.65 -5.07
C GLY A 183 -1.67 12.51 -5.02
N VAL A 184 -2.84 11.89 -5.00
CA VAL A 184 -4.13 12.59 -5.00
C VAL A 184 -4.43 13.17 -3.62
N PRO A 185 -4.80 14.46 -3.50
CA PRO A 185 -5.21 15.05 -2.23
C PRO A 185 -6.45 14.36 -1.64
N PRO A 186 -6.50 14.11 -0.31
CA PRO A 186 -7.61 13.40 0.33
C PRO A 186 -8.96 14.16 0.25
N GLY A 187 -8.94 15.47 -0.04
CA GLY A 187 -10.14 16.27 -0.23
C GLY A 187 -10.91 15.96 -1.51
N TRP A 188 -10.29 15.34 -2.52
CA TRP A 188 -10.94 15.08 -3.81
C TRP A 188 -12.01 13.99 -3.76
N LEU A 189 -11.95 13.10 -2.77
CA LEU A 189 -12.86 11.96 -2.60
C LEU A 189 -14.05 12.24 -1.67
N ARG A 190 -14.15 13.45 -1.09
CA ARG A 190 -15.15 13.81 -0.06
C ARG A 190 -16.42 14.49 -0.58
N GLU A 191 -16.46 14.82 -1.86
CA GLU A 191 -17.65 15.37 -2.55
C GLU A 191 -18.48 14.25 -3.18
#